data_AF-A0A7J2TYN3-F1
#
_entry.id   AF-A0A7J2TYN3-F1
#
_cell.length_a   1.000
_cell.length_b   1.000
_cell.length_c   1.000
_cell.angle_alpha   90.00
_cell.angle_beta   90.00
_cell.angle_gamma   90.00
#
_symmetry.space_group_name_H-M   'P 1'
#
loop_
_entity.id
_entity.type
_entity.pdbx_description
1 polymer ?
#
loop_
_entity_poly.entity_id
_entity_poly.type
_entity_poly.pdbx_seq_one_letter_code
_entity_poly.pdbx_strand_id
1 'polypeptide(L)'
;MVSYKDLLFEFLRSHENRKYCLPILQRLLRANVKAKKMGEGEKEKWLTIKIGKTREKLELRVEELYDKMENVCEFIVRKALAEGYNAMVVPFMISVDQAPNFYIFKERPTEEELYWWLYHLLSGVHYGDIVVNIANLPEESRKKFREYLIKEKFLIVGEGKGVNTKEILSRIGAPSLSKIYLNEEFILGLLFLSYFAKFWALQKGMESVEEFKNKLKQLISDDVSLLVFILSREKKRVYIFPRLGSLITRWYDDLLSADMSTLVPKISSFIFSFYIREKEYAKFVASLLNKFLYYFLSGYINGEILCKLIEVKISYELKKGKTYGFRRGSSEFFFSRL
;
A
#
# COMPACT_ATOMS: atom_id res chain seq x y z
N MET A 1 10.66 16.93 -17.10
CA MET A 1 9.59 16.10 -16.50
C MET A 1 9.90 14.67 -16.90
N VAL A 2 10.08 13.76 -15.95
CA VAL A 2 10.40 12.35 -16.24
C VAL A 2 9.09 11.64 -16.56
N SER A 3 9.04 10.91 -17.68
CA SER A 3 7.86 10.15 -18.09
C SER A 3 7.62 8.94 -17.19
N TYR A 4 6.39 8.71 -16.74
CA TYR A 4 6.06 7.51 -15.95
C TYR A 4 6.25 6.20 -16.73
N LYS A 5 6.19 6.25 -18.08
CA LYS A 5 6.54 5.11 -18.94
C LYS A 5 8.00 4.74 -18.75
N ASP A 6 8.89 5.73 -18.84
CA ASP A 6 10.33 5.52 -18.69
C ASP A 6 10.67 5.04 -17.28
N LEU A 7 10.05 5.63 -16.25
CA LEU A 7 10.22 5.20 -14.86
C LEU A 7 9.80 3.74 -14.66
N LEU A 8 8.66 3.33 -15.23
CA LEU A 8 8.19 1.95 -15.13
C LEU A 8 9.13 0.99 -15.85
N PHE A 9 9.57 1.33 -17.05
CA PHE A 9 10.42 0.42 -17.82
C PHE A 9 11.84 0.37 -17.28
N GLU A 10 12.41 1.47 -16.80
CA GLU A 10 13.65 1.46 -16.03
C GLU A 10 13.53 0.55 -14.80
N PHE A 11 12.43 0.66 -14.05
CA PHE A 11 12.17 -0.19 -12.90
C PHE A 11 12.09 -1.68 -13.28
N LEU A 12 11.41 -2.00 -14.39
CA LEU A 12 11.26 -3.35 -14.92
C LEU A 12 12.52 -3.91 -15.60
N ARG A 13 13.57 -3.11 -15.85
CA ARG A 13 14.85 -3.66 -16.38
C ARG A 13 15.51 -4.65 -15.42
N SER A 14 15.31 -4.48 -14.11
CA SER A 14 15.86 -5.40 -13.11
C SER A 14 15.04 -6.71 -13.07
N HIS A 15 15.75 -7.83 -13.22
CA HIS A 15 15.19 -9.17 -13.08
C HIS A 15 14.48 -9.37 -11.72
N GLU A 16 15.03 -8.84 -10.63
CA GLU A 16 14.42 -8.92 -9.31
C GLU A 16 13.10 -8.13 -9.23
N ASN A 17 13.04 -6.94 -9.84
CA ASN A 17 11.82 -6.15 -9.91
C ASN A 17 10.75 -6.82 -10.78
N ARG A 18 11.12 -7.44 -11.91
CA ARG A 18 10.15 -8.24 -12.70
C ARG A 18 9.54 -9.37 -11.89
N LYS A 19 10.36 -10.11 -11.14
CA LYS A 19 9.88 -11.18 -10.24
C LYS A 19 8.95 -10.61 -9.17
N TYR A 20 9.31 -9.46 -8.60
CA TYR A 20 8.51 -8.75 -7.60
C TYR A 20 7.15 -8.28 -8.14
N CYS A 21 7.10 -7.75 -9.36
CA CYS A 21 5.87 -7.24 -9.97
C CYS A 21 4.92 -8.33 -10.46
N LEU A 22 5.44 -9.51 -10.81
CA LEU A 22 4.69 -10.57 -11.46
C LEU A 22 3.39 -10.95 -10.70
N PRO A 23 3.38 -11.15 -9.37
CA PRO A 23 2.15 -11.45 -8.63
C PRO A 23 1.10 -10.32 -8.70
N ILE A 24 1.53 -9.06 -8.74
CA ILE A 24 0.63 -7.91 -8.85
C ILE A 24 -0.01 -7.91 -10.24
N LEU A 25 0.78 -8.05 -11.30
CA LEU A 25 0.29 -8.05 -12.66
C LEU A 25 -0.64 -9.25 -12.92
N GLN A 26 -0.33 -10.43 -12.39
CA GLN A 26 -1.20 -11.59 -12.46
C GLN A 26 -2.56 -11.36 -11.77
N ARG A 27 -2.58 -10.68 -10.62
CA ARG A 27 -3.85 -10.32 -9.94
C ARG A 27 -4.64 -9.29 -10.75
N LEU A 28 -3.97 -8.28 -11.28
CA LEU A 28 -4.57 -7.22 -12.08
C LEU A 28 -5.31 -7.79 -13.29
N LEU A 29 -4.65 -8.70 -14.01
CA LEU A 29 -5.10 -9.32 -15.26
C LEU A 29 -5.89 -10.63 -15.06
N ARG A 30 -6.18 -11.02 -13.82
CA ARG A 30 -6.79 -12.32 -13.49
C ARG A 30 -8.11 -12.58 -14.22
N ALA A 31 -8.92 -11.54 -14.41
CA ALA A 31 -10.20 -11.64 -15.11
C ALA A 31 -10.05 -12.00 -16.61
N ASN A 32 -8.87 -11.77 -17.17
CA ASN A 32 -8.53 -12.01 -18.57
C ASN A 32 -7.81 -13.34 -18.80
N VAL A 33 -7.59 -14.12 -17.73
CA VAL A 33 -6.96 -15.45 -17.81
C VAL A 33 -8.03 -16.52 -18.02
N LYS A 34 -7.88 -17.32 -19.07
CA LYS A 34 -8.75 -18.46 -19.40
C LYS A 34 -7.92 -19.75 -19.45
N ALA A 35 -8.50 -20.85 -18.98
CA ALA A 35 -7.92 -22.17 -19.18
C ALA A 35 -8.29 -22.65 -20.59
N LYS A 36 -7.28 -22.99 -21.41
CA LYS A 36 -7.46 -23.64 -22.71
C LYS A 36 -7.06 -25.10 -22.57
N LYS A 37 -7.91 -26.01 -23.08
CA LYS A 37 -7.56 -27.43 -23.18
C LYS A 37 -6.53 -27.61 -24.29
N MET A 38 -5.43 -28.26 -23.98
CA MET A 38 -4.40 -28.65 -24.93
C MET A 38 -4.42 -30.18 -24.99
N GLY A 39 -5.15 -30.76 -25.96
CA GLY A 39 -5.20 -32.21 -26.15
C GLY A 39 -5.68 -33.01 -24.92
N GLU A 40 -5.13 -34.21 -24.73
CA GLU A 40 -5.50 -35.20 -23.72
C GLU A 40 -5.28 -34.68 -22.28
N GLY A 41 -6.22 -33.91 -21.76
CA GLY A 41 -6.36 -33.61 -20.33
C GLY A 41 -5.54 -32.42 -19.82
N GLU A 42 -4.52 -31.94 -20.53
CA GLU A 42 -3.72 -30.79 -20.10
C GLU A 42 -4.48 -29.46 -20.27
N LYS A 43 -4.41 -28.60 -19.25
CA LYS A 43 -5.02 -27.27 -19.24
C LYS A 43 -3.94 -26.23 -19.04
N GLU A 44 -3.69 -25.44 -20.07
CA GLU A 44 -2.82 -24.28 -19.99
C GLU A 44 -3.62 -23.02 -19.64
N LYS A 45 -3.02 -22.13 -18.84
CA LYS A 45 -3.59 -20.80 -18.56
C LYS A 45 -3.09 -19.79 -19.57
N TRP A 46 -4.01 -19.18 -20.28
CA TRP A 46 -3.75 -18.18 -21.29
C TRP A 46 -4.34 -16.84 -20.88
N LEU A 47 -3.55 -15.77 -21.03
CA LEU A 47 -4.02 -14.40 -20.96
C LEU A 47 -4.56 -14.00 -22.34
N THR A 48 -5.77 -13.46 -22.38
CA THR A 48 -6.35 -12.93 -23.62
C THR A 48 -6.93 -11.55 -23.38
N ILE A 49 -6.35 -10.55 -24.04
CA ILE A 49 -6.83 -9.16 -24.01
C ILE A 49 -7.11 -8.74 -25.45
N LYS A 50 -8.30 -8.19 -25.72
CA LYS A 50 -8.71 -7.72 -27.04
C LYS A 50 -9.02 -6.24 -26.98
N ILE A 51 -8.69 -5.49 -28.03
CA ILE A 51 -9.13 -4.10 -28.17
C ILE A 51 -10.41 -4.13 -29.02
N GLY A 52 -11.57 -3.87 -28.43
CA GLY A 52 -12.90 -4.21 -28.93
C GLY A 52 -13.20 -3.68 -30.34
N LYS A 53 -12.75 -2.46 -30.67
CA LYS A 53 -12.96 -1.82 -31.98
C LYS A 53 -11.95 -2.24 -33.06
N THR A 54 -10.99 -3.10 -32.72
CA THR A 54 -9.90 -3.51 -33.62
C THR A 54 -9.80 -5.03 -33.71
N ARG A 55 -9.04 -5.55 -34.67
CA ARG A 55 -8.66 -6.97 -34.70
C ARG A 55 -7.48 -7.28 -33.77
N GLU A 56 -6.95 -6.28 -33.07
CA GLU A 56 -5.79 -6.44 -32.21
C GLU A 56 -6.14 -7.22 -30.94
N LYS A 57 -5.33 -8.25 -30.66
CA LYS A 57 -5.41 -9.05 -29.45
C LYS A 57 -4.00 -9.38 -28.96
N LEU A 58 -3.85 -9.38 -27.64
CA LEU A 58 -2.72 -9.98 -26.96
C LEU A 58 -3.15 -11.35 -26.46
N GLU A 59 -2.50 -12.39 -26.96
CA GLU A 59 -2.61 -13.76 -26.44
C GLU A 59 -1.23 -14.26 -26.05
N LEU A 60 -1.08 -14.68 -24.79
CA LEU A 60 0.16 -15.23 -24.27
C LEU A 60 -0.14 -16.23 -23.17
N ARG A 61 0.77 -17.19 -22.95
CA ARG A 61 0.71 -18.10 -21.81
C ARG A 61 1.05 -17.31 -20.55
N VAL A 62 0.38 -17.61 -19.44
CA VAL A 62 0.63 -16.89 -18.16
C VAL A 62 2.10 -16.98 -17.72
N GLU A 63 2.81 -18.03 -18.12
CA GLU A 63 4.25 -18.21 -17.88
C GLU A 63 5.11 -17.20 -18.65
N GLU A 64 4.70 -16.77 -19.85
CA GLU A 64 5.40 -15.77 -20.66
C GLU A 64 5.22 -14.34 -20.12
N LEU A 65 4.33 -14.13 -19.13
CA LEU A 65 4.03 -12.82 -18.57
C LEU A 65 5.27 -12.15 -17.96
N TYR A 66 6.19 -12.97 -17.45
CA TYR A 66 7.46 -12.51 -16.88
C TYR A 66 8.32 -11.80 -17.93
N ASP A 67 8.54 -12.44 -19.08
CA ASP A 67 9.40 -11.92 -20.15
C ASP A 67 8.72 -10.81 -20.96
N LYS A 68 7.39 -10.89 -21.09
CA LYS A 68 6.59 -9.95 -21.89
C LYS A 68 5.93 -8.84 -21.07
N MET A 69 6.41 -8.58 -19.85
CA MET A 69 5.78 -7.65 -18.92
C MET A 69 5.63 -6.23 -19.49
N GLU A 70 6.66 -5.71 -20.14
CA GLU A 70 6.63 -4.39 -20.80
C GLU A 70 5.59 -4.37 -21.93
N ASN A 71 5.63 -5.35 -22.83
CA ASN A 71 4.65 -5.51 -23.92
C ASN A 71 3.21 -5.59 -23.40
N VAL A 72 2.99 -6.27 -22.27
CA VAL A 72 1.68 -6.35 -21.62
C VAL A 72 1.24 -4.99 -21.11
N CYS A 73 2.13 -4.24 -20.43
CA CYS A 73 1.86 -2.88 -19.97
C CYS A 73 1.50 -1.94 -21.13
N GLU A 74 2.28 -1.97 -22.21
CA GLU A 74 1.95 -1.17 -23.41
C GLU A 74 0.60 -1.55 -24.01
N PHE A 75 0.30 -2.86 -24.07
CA PHE A 75 -0.97 -3.32 -24.64
C PHE A 75 -2.18 -2.86 -23.82
N ILE A 76 -2.12 -2.94 -22.49
CA ILE A 76 -3.22 -2.47 -21.63
C ILE A 76 -3.39 -0.94 -21.64
N VAL A 77 -2.29 -0.19 -21.79
CA VAL A 77 -2.32 1.26 -22.00
C VAL A 77 -2.98 1.59 -23.34
N ARG A 78 -2.54 0.98 -24.45
CA ARG A 78 -3.17 1.18 -25.77
C ARG A 78 -4.65 0.87 -25.76
N LYS A 79 -5.06 -0.22 -25.10
CA LYS A 79 -6.48 -0.54 -24.92
C LYS A 79 -7.22 0.56 -24.17
N ALA A 80 -6.65 1.06 -23.07
CA ALA A 80 -7.25 2.16 -22.31
C ALA A 80 -7.30 3.48 -23.10
N LEU A 81 -6.34 3.75 -23.99
CA LEU A 81 -6.41 4.93 -24.86
C LEU A 81 -7.49 4.80 -25.93
N ALA A 82 -7.70 3.60 -26.47
CA ALA A 82 -8.69 3.34 -27.51
C ALA A 82 -10.14 3.26 -26.99
N GLU A 83 -10.32 2.69 -25.80
CA GLU A 83 -11.63 2.41 -25.19
C GLU A 83 -11.95 3.32 -23.99
N GLY A 84 -10.98 4.12 -23.57
CA GLY A 84 -10.97 4.92 -22.34
C GLY A 84 -10.71 4.09 -21.07
N TYR A 85 -10.95 4.65 -19.89
CA TYR A 85 -10.53 4.05 -18.61
C TYR A 85 -11.03 2.60 -18.44
N ASN A 86 -10.15 1.71 -17.96
CA ASN A 86 -10.47 0.32 -17.69
C ASN A 86 -9.78 -0.20 -16.43
N ALA A 87 -10.34 -1.28 -15.86
CA ALA A 87 -9.87 -1.91 -14.61
C ALA A 87 -8.51 -2.64 -14.71
N MET A 88 -7.89 -2.70 -15.89
CA MET A 88 -6.55 -3.28 -16.05
C MET A 88 -5.44 -2.25 -15.84
N VAL A 89 -5.74 -0.96 -15.96
CA VAL A 89 -4.79 0.13 -15.66
C VAL A 89 -5.24 0.91 -14.43
N VAL A 90 -6.53 1.23 -14.36
CA VAL A 90 -7.13 2.00 -13.28
C VAL A 90 -8.08 1.06 -12.53
N PRO A 91 -7.58 0.28 -11.56
CA PRO A 91 -8.25 -0.94 -11.11
C PRO A 91 -9.64 -0.71 -10.51
N PHE A 92 -9.90 0.48 -10.00
CA PHE A 92 -11.17 0.87 -9.38
C PHE A 92 -12.23 1.39 -10.37
N MET A 93 -11.89 1.57 -11.65
CA MET A 93 -12.85 1.95 -12.68
C MET A 93 -13.67 0.74 -13.12
N ILE A 94 -14.97 0.93 -13.28
CA ILE A 94 -15.83 -0.08 -13.92
C ILE A 94 -15.66 0.08 -15.43
N SER A 95 -15.35 -1.01 -16.14
CA SER A 95 -15.20 -0.95 -17.60
C SER A 95 -16.54 -0.60 -18.25
N VAL A 96 -16.51 0.10 -19.40
CA VAL A 96 -17.70 0.41 -20.21
C VAL A 96 -18.57 -0.83 -20.42
N ASP A 97 -17.96 -1.97 -20.74
CA ASP A 97 -18.65 -3.24 -21.01
C ASP A 97 -19.42 -3.79 -19.79
N GLN A 98 -19.06 -3.37 -18.57
CA GLN A 98 -19.66 -3.85 -17.32
C GLN A 98 -20.71 -2.87 -16.77
N ALA A 99 -20.51 -1.57 -16.95
CA ALA A 99 -21.45 -0.55 -16.48
C ALA A 99 -21.42 0.70 -17.39
N PRO A 100 -22.02 0.63 -18.59
CA PRO A 100 -21.96 1.70 -19.58
C PRO A 100 -22.60 3.01 -19.09
N ASN A 101 -23.54 2.93 -18.14
CA ASN A 101 -24.24 4.08 -17.55
C ASN A 101 -23.44 4.79 -16.43
N PHE A 102 -22.37 4.17 -15.92
CA PHE A 102 -21.51 4.77 -14.88
C PHE A 102 -20.18 5.27 -15.45
N TYR A 103 -20.10 5.38 -16.77
CA TYR A 103 -18.89 5.73 -17.48
C TYR A 103 -18.72 7.25 -17.64
N ILE A 104 -17.51 7.75 -17.40
CA ILE A 104 -17.17 9.15 -17.62
C ILE A 104 -16.94 9.35 -19.12
N PHE A 105 -18.00 9.70 -19.86
CA PHE A 105 -17.95 9.85 -21.33
C PHE A 105 -17.07 11.01 -21.83
N LYS A 106 -16.78 12.01 -20.99
CA LYS A 106 -16.13 13.26 -21.41
C LYS A 106 -14.62 13.31 -21.18
N GLU A 107 -14.07 12.48 -20.30
CA GLU A 107 -12.64 12.45 -20.01
C GLU A 107 -12.02 11.17 -20.57
N ARG A 108 -11.06 11.34 -21.48
CA ARG A 108 -10.23 10.22 -21.95
C ARG A 108 -8.94 10.21 -21.14
N PRO A 109 -8.46 9.02 -20.72
CA PRO A 109 -7.16 8.92 -20.07
C PRO A 109 -6.07 9.44 -20.98
N THR A 110 -5.11 10.14 -20.39
CA THR A 110 -3.84 10.42 -21.06
C THR A 110 -2.89 9.23 -20.92
N GLU A 111 -1.92 9.09 -21.82
CA GLU A 111 -0.90 8.03 -21.72
C GLU A 111 -0.12 8.13 -20.41
N GLU A 112 0.24 9.35 -20.02
CA GLU A 112 0.99 9.61 -18.78
C GLU A 112 0.21 9.22 -17.53
N GLU A 113 -1.10 9.52 -17.45
CA GLU A 113 -1.96 9.06 -16.35
C GLU A 113 -2.01 7.53 -16.24
N LEU A 114 -2.11 6.84 -17.37
CA LEU A 114 -2.19 5.38 -17.40
C LEU A 114 -0.88 4.76 -16.91
N TYR A 115 0.26 5.28 -17.36
CA TYR A 115 1.57 4.84 -16.84
C TYR A 115 1.79 5.25 -15.40
N TRP A 116 1.26 6.40 -14.94
CA TRP A 116 1.28 6.79 -13.53
C TRP A 116 0.62 5.71 -12.66
N TRP A 117 -0.56 5.23 -13.05
CA TRP A 117 -1.26 4.16 -12.31
C TRP A 117 -0.47 2.85 -12.31
N LEU A 118 0.02 2.41 -13.48
CA LEU A 118 0.81 1.18 -13.59
C LEU A 118 2.10 1.25 -12.78
N TYR A 119 2.81 2.36 -12.84
CA TYR A 119 4.04 2.57 -12.08
C TYR A 119 3.78 2.42 -10.58
N HIS A 120 2.75 3.09 -10.04
CA HIS A 120 2.47 3.04 -8.60
C HIS A 120 1.95 1.67 -8.15
N LEU A 121 1.18 0.97 -9.00
CA LEU A 121 0.73 -0.39 -8.74
C LEU A 121 1.89 -1.38 -8.74
N LEU A 122 2.78 -1.33 -9.71
CA LEU A 122 3.82 -2.34 -9.89
C LEU A 122 5.05 -2.09 -9.02
N SER A 123 5.38 -0.84 -8.71
CA SER A 123 6.51 -0.48 -7.82
C SER A 123 6.15 -0.48 -6.34
N GLY A 124 4.86 -0.51 -6.00
CA GLY A 124 4.37 -0.40 -4.63
C GLY A 124 4.69 -1.63 -3.77
N VAL A 125 4.68 -1.43 -2.45
CA VAL A 125 4.86 -2.51 -1.49
C VAL A 125 3.59 -3.34 -1.39
N HIS A 126 3.65 -4.63 -1.70
CA HIS A 126 2.46 -5.49 -1.69
C HIS A 126 2.47 -6.54 -0.57
N TYR A 127 1.28 -6.89 -0.08
CA TYR A 127 1.00 -8.05 0.76
C TYR A 127 -0.38 -8.61 0.46
N GLY A 128 -0.45 -9.90 0.06
CA GLY A 128 -1.71 -10.46 -0.41
C GLY A 128 -2.26 -9.64 -1.58
N ASP A 129 -3.52 -9.22 -1.50
CA ASP A 129 -4.18 -8.41 -2.52
C ASP A 129 -4.02 -6.90 -2.30
N ILE A 130 -3.21 -6.46 -1.33
CA ILE A 130 -3.01 -5.05 -1.01
C ILE A 130 -1.69 -4.57 -1.61
N VAL A 131 -1.68 -3.37 -2.19
CA VAL A 131 -0.46 -2.66 -2.60
C VAL A 131 -0.47 -1.26 -1.98
N VAL A 132 0.64 -0.84 -1.40
CA VAL A 132 0.80 0.47 -0.78
C VAL A 132 1.95 1.23 -1.45
N ASN A 133 1.76 2.49 -1.78
CA ASN A 133 2.79 3.33 -2.39
C ASN A 133 2.65 4.81 -1.99
N ILE A 134 3.61 5.65 -2.35
CA ILE A 134 3.58 7.10 -2.14
C ILE A 134 3.59 7.80 -3.49
N ALA A 135 2.57 8.61 -3.75
CA ALA A 135 2.46 9.48 -4.90
C ALA A 135 3.10 10.85 -4.65
N ASN A 136 3.52 11.51 -5.73
CA ASN A 136 4.06 12.88 -5.75
C ASN A 136 5.34 13.10 -4.92
N LEU A 137 5.98 12.02 -4.46
CA LEU A 137 7.32 12.09 -3.87
C LEU A 137 8.38 12.23 -4.97
N PRO A 138 9.43 13.06 -4.78
CA PRO A 138 10.56 13.12 -5.70
C PRO A 138 11.17 11.74 -5.97
N GLU A 139 11.56 11.47 -7.22
CA GLU A 139 12.02 10.15 -7.66
C GLU A 139 13.24 9.67 -6.87
N GLU A 140 14.20 10.55 -6.61
CA GLU A 140 15.40 10.23 -5.84
C GLU A 140 15.05 9.79 -4.41
N SER A 141 14.12 10.50 -3.75
CA SER A 141 13.63 10.12 -2.42
C SER A 141 12.90 8.78 -2.45
N ARG A 142 12.12 8.50 -3.51
CA ARG A 142 11.43 7.22 -3.70
C ARG A 142 12.42 6.06 -3.88
N LYS A 143 13.46 6.24 -4.71
CA LYS A 143 14.54 5.25 -4.93
C LYS A 143 15.27 4.95 -3.61
N LYS A 144 15.74 5.99 -2.90
CA LYS A 144 16.39 5.85 -1.58
C LYS A 144 15.50 5.18 -0.54
N PHE A 145 14.21 5.53 -0.50
CA PHE A 145 13.28 4.90 0.43
C PHE A 145 13.07 3.42 0.12
N ARG A 146 12.96 3.04 -1.17
CA ARG A 146 12.85 1.62 -1.56
C ARG A 146 14.09 0.83 -1.14
N GLU A 147 15.29 1.36 -1.40
CA GLU A 147 16.55 0.75 -0.96
C GLU A 147 16.61 0.57 0.55
N TYR A 148 16.16 1.59 1.30
CA TYR A 148 16.00 1.50 2.74
C TYR A 148 15.07 0.35 3.16
N LEU A 149 13.90 0.20 2.53
CA LEU A 149 12.98 -0.89 2.84
C LEU A 149 13.58 -2.28 2.59
N ILE A 150 14.42 -2.42 1.55
CA ILE A 150 15.15 -3.66 1.25
C ILE A 150 16.21 -3.92 2.33
N LYS A 151 17.02 -2.91 2.65
CA LYS A 151 18.08 -2.99 3.67
C LYS A 151 17.53 -3.36 5.04
N GLU A 152 16.40 -2.76 5.42
CA GLU A 152 15.71 -3.05 6.68
C GLU A 152 14.91 -4.36 6.65
N LYS A 153 15.02 -5.14 5.57
CA LYS A 153 14.32 -6.40 5.33
C LYS A 153 12.79 -6.27 5.44
N PHE A 154 12.23 -5.06 5.32
CA PHE A 154 10.79 -4.85 5.26
C PHE A 154 10.23 -5.35 3.92
N LEU A 155 10.92 -4.99 2.84
CA LEU A 155 10.62 -5.41 1.48
C LEU A 155 11.42 -6.69 1.16
N ILE A 156 10.74 -7.71 0.64
CA ILE A 156 11.38 -8.90 0.07
C ILE A 156 11.23 -8.82 -1.44
N VAL A 157 12.35 -8.63 -2.14
CA VAL A 157 12.39 -8.67 -3.60
C VAL A 157 12.63 -10.13 -4.04
N GLY A 158 11.84 -10.64 -4.99
CA GLY A 158 11.91 -12.04 -5.45
C GLY A 158 10.64 -12.85 -5.17
N GLU A 159 10.78 -14.14 -4.85
CA GLU A 159 9.65 -15.04 -4.61
C GLU A 159 9.12 -14.90 -3.18
N GLY A 160 7.91 -14.35 -3.02
CA GLY A 160 7.30 -14.23 -1.70
C GLY A 160 6.11 -13.28 -1.60
N LYS A 161 5.69 -12.98 -0.37
CA LYS A 161 4.54 -12.14 -0.06
C LYS A 161 4.79 -10.63 -0.23
N GLY A 162 5.87 -10.23 -0.90
CA GLY A 162 6.30 -8.83 -1.08
C GLY A 162 6.88 -8.17 0.18
N VAL A 163 6.38 -8.50 1.37
CA VAL A 163 6.88 -7.99 2.66
C VAL A 163 7.30 -9.09 3.63
N ASN A 164 8.27 -8.78 4.48
CA ASN A 164 8.69 -9.63 5.59
C ASN A 164 7.84 -9.38 6.83
N THR A 165 6.75 -10.12 6.95
CA THR A 165 5.83 -9.97 8.09
C THR A 165 6.52 -10.23 9.43
N LYS A 166 7.52 -11.12 9.50
CA LYS A 166 8.22 -11.40 10.76
C LYS A 166 9.03 -10.19 11.23
N GLU A 167 9.73 -9.54 10.32
CA GLU A 167 10.57 -8.37 10.61
C GLU A 167 9.74 -7.14 10.99
N ILE A 168 8.62 -6.94 10.30
CA ILE A 168 7.66 -5.87 10.62
C ILE A 168 7.19 -6.00 12.06
N LEU A 169 6.80 -7.21 12.46
CA LEU A 169 6.22 -7.46 13.77
C LEU A 169 7.24 -7.40 14.91
N SER A 170 8.49 -7.81 14.68
CA SER A 170 9.54 -7.74 15.70
C SER A 170 9.90 -6.29 16.04
N ARG A 171 9.89 -5.40 15.05
CA ARG A 171 10.35 -4.01 15.20
C ARG A 171 9.35 -3.03 15.77
N ILE A 172 8.05 -3.35 15.76
CA ILE A 172 7.00 -2.53 16.40
C ILE A 172 7.06 -2.66 17.95
N GLY A 173 8.05 -3.37 18.51
CA GLY A 173 8.24 -3.46 19.97
C GLY A 173 7.07 -4.13 20.67
N ALA A 174 6.38 -5.02 19.95
CA ALA A 174 5.20 -5.71 20.39
C ALA A 174 5.45 -7.23 20.34
N PRO A 175 6.13 -7.78 21.36
CA PRO A 175 6.63 -9.16 21.38
C PRO A 175 5.57 -10.26 21.27
N SER A 176 4.28 -9.91 21.23
CA SER A 176 3.15 -10.86 21.17
C SER A 176 2.30 -10.75 19.88
N LEU A 177 2.70 -9.92 18.91
CA LEU A 177 1.92 -9.59 17.71
C LEU A 177 2.11 -10.54 16.51
N SER A 178 2.57 -11.78 16.71
CA SER A 178 2.81 -12.79 15.66
C SER A 178 1.60 -13.14 14.76
N LYS A 179 0.45 -12.51 14.98
CA LYS A 179 -0.79 -12.66 14.21
C LYS A 179 -1.47 -11.34 13.83
N ILE A 180 -0.79 -10.18 13.74
CA ILE A 180 -1.47 -8.98 13.19
C ILE A 180 -2.07 -9.36 11.84
N TYR A 181 -3.35 -9.01 11.67
CA TYR A 181 -4.06 -9.16 10.41
C TYR A 181 -3.54 -8.12 9.42
N LEU A 182 -2.36 -8.36 8.85
CA LEU A 182 -1.79 -7.56 7.75
C LEU A 182 -2.62 -7.64 6.46
N ASN A 183 -3.67 -8.49 6.46
CA ASN A 183 -4.69 -8.51 5.42
C ASN A 183 -5.66 -7.32 5.49
N GLU A 184 -5.59 -6.49 6.55
CA GLU A 184 -6.33 -5.23 6.64
C GLU A 184 -5.51 -4.09 6.02
N GLU A 185 -6.08 -3.41 5.04
CA GLU A 185 -5.39 -2.51 4.12
C GLU A 185 -4.76 -1.28 4.80
N PHE A 186 -5.43 -0.69 5.79
CA PHE A 186 -4.97 0.52 6.45
C PHE A 186 -4.01 0.23 7.61
N ILE A 187 -4.05 -1.00 8.14
CA ILE A 187 -2.99 -1.49 9.04
C ILE A 187 -1.67 -1.57 8.28
N LEU A 188 -1.66 -2.15 7.07
CA LEU A 188 -0.46 -2.17 6.23
C LEU A 188 -0.01 -0.76 5.84
N GLY A 189 -0.96 0.12 5.49
CA GLY A 189 -0.71 1.53 5.21
C GLY A 189 0.01 2.25 6.37
N LEU A 190 -0.50 2.13 7.60
CA LEU A 190 0.14 2.72 8.78
C LEU A 190 1.56 2.18 9.02
N LEU A 191 1.77 0.88 8.84
CA LEU A 191 3.08 0.26 9.01
C LEU A 191 4.08 0.78 8.00
N PHE A 192 3.67 0.85 6.73
CA PHE A 192 4.45 1.44 5.68
C PHE A 192 4.79 2.91 5.98
N LEU A 193 3.83 3.71 6.45
CA LEU A 193 4.09 5.09 6.89
C LEU A 193 5.03 5.18 8.08
N SER A 194 4.97 4.23 9.02
CA SER A 194 5.87 4.21 10.16
C SER A 194 7.33 3.99 9.73
N TYR A 195 7.55 3.15 8.72
CA TYR A 195 8.87 2.98 8.10
C TYR A 195 9.28 4.21 7.28
N PHE A 196 8.33 4.86 6.61
CA PHE A 196 8.59 6.10 5.89
C PHE A 196 9.04 7.22 6.83
N ALA A 197 8.33 7.42 7.95
CA ALA A 197 8.73 8.36 8.99
C ALA A 197 10.12 8.04 9.54
N LYS A 198 10.39 6.74 9.80
CA LYS A 198 11.69 6.28 10.30
C LYS A 198 12.82 6.54 9.29
N PHE A 199 12.58 6.27 8.00
CA PHE A 199 13.53 6.59 6.94
C PHE A 199 13.96 8.06 7.01
N TRP A 200 13.01 8.98 7.14
CA TRP A 200 13.32 10.40 7.23
C TRP A 200 14.01 10.76 8.55
N ALA A 201 13.56 10.23 9.69
CA ALA A 201 14.24 10.44 10.96
C ALA A 201 15.73 10.03 10.90
N LEU A 202 16.06 8.97 10.17
CA LEU A 202 17.45 8.54 9.97
C LEU A 202 18.28 9.51 9.10
N GLN A 203 17.64 10.32 8.26
CA GLN A 203 18.31 11.33 7.41
C GLN A 203 18.60 12.64 8.15
N LYS A 204 18.10 12.83 9.38
CA LYS A 204 18.32 14.05 10.18
C LYS A 204 19.81 14.32 10.43
N GLY A 205 20.61 13.27 10.65
CA GLY A 205 22.04 13.43 10.95
C GLY A 205 22.27 14.30 12.19
N MET A 206 23.05 15.37 12.03
CA MET A 206 23.34 16.35 13.10
C MET A 206 22.48 17.62 13.02
N GLU A 207 21.51 17.70 12.10
CA GLU A 207 20.62 18.86 11.97
C GLU A 207 19.77 19.04 13.23
N SER A 208 19.46 20.29 13.60
CA SER A 208 18.50 20.55 14.68
C SER A 208 17.10 20.03 14.29
N VAL A 209 16.25 19.76 15.29
CA VAL A 209 14.89 19.24 15.06
C VAL A 209 14.07 20.20 14.18
N GLU A 210 14.13 21.49 14.48
CA GLU A 210 13.41 22.54 13.75
C GLU A 210 13.89 22.69 12.30
N GLU A 211 15.22 22.69 12.06
CA GLU A 211 15.78 22.75 10.70
C GLU A 211 15.36 21.53 9.88
N PHE A 212 15.47 20.33 10.46
CA PHE A 212 15.09 19.10 9.80
C PHE A 212 13.60 19.06 9.47
N LYS A 213 12.73 19.50 10.38
CA LYS A 213 11.27 19.59 10.14
C LYS A 213 10.94 20.55 9.00
N ASN A 214 11.62 21.69 8.92
CA ASN A 214 11.40 22.65 7.84
C ASN A 214 11.84 22.08 6.48
N LYS A 215 12.99 21.40 6.43
CA LYS A 215 13.45 20.65 5.25
C LYS A 215 12.48 19.53 4.87
N LEU A 216 11.97 18.80 5.85
CA LEU A 216 11.01 17.72 5.64
C LEU A 216 9.71 18.23 5.01
N LYS A 217 9.21 19.40 5.43
CA LYS A 217 8.02 20.04 4.81
C LYS A 217 8.24 20.42 3.35
N GLN A 218 9.48 20.74 2.96
CA GLN A 218 9.81 21.03 1.56
C GLN A 218 9.91 19.75 0.72
N LEU A 219 10.40 18.65 1.31
CA LEU A 219 10.57 17.35 0.63
C LEU A 219 9.28 16.51 0.59
N ILE A 220 8.45 16.66 1.61
CA ILE A 220 7.17 15.98 1.79
C ILE A 220 6.12 17.07 1.99
N SER A 221 5.71 17.69 0.89
CA SER A 221 4.60 18.63 0.91
C SER A 221 3.28 17.90 1.17
N ASP A 222 2.20 18.67 1.37
CA ASP A 222 0.86 18.11 1.51
C ASP A 222 0.26 17.57 0.20
N ASP A 223 0.95 17.76 -0.93
CA ASP A 223 0.61 17.12 -2.22
C ASP A 223 1.05 15.65 -2.25
N VAL A 224 2.00 15.26 -1.38
CA VAL A 224 2.41 13.87 -1.23
C VAL A 224 1.26 13.08 -0.61
N SER A 225 0.93 11.97 -1.27
CA SER A 225 -0.23 11.14 -0.90
C SER A 225 0.16 9.69 -0.70
N LEU A 226 -0.40 9.06 0.33
CA LEU A 226 -0.37 7.61 0.49
C LEU A 226 -1.43 6.98 -0.42
N LEU A 227 -1.02 6.04 -1.25
CA LEU A 227 -1.90 5.21 -2.08
C LEU A 227 -2.05 3.83 -1.46
N VAL A 228 -3.29 3.36 -1.33
CA VAL A 228 -3.61 1.99 -0.90
C VAL A 228 -4.54 1.35 -1.93
N PHE A 229 -4.01 0.39 -2.68
CA PHE A 229 -4.74 -0.39 -3.66
C PHE A 229 -5.20 -1.71 -3.07
N ILE A 230 -6.40 -2.13 -3.45
CA ILE A 230 -6.95 -3.45 -3.15
C ILE A 230 -7.28 -4.14 -4.47
N LEU A 231 -6.60 -5.24 -4.76
CA LEU A 231 -6.71 -6.03 -5.98
C LEU A 231 -7.52 -7.32 -5.76
N SER A 232 -8.61 -7.21 -4.99
CA SER A 232 -9.49 -8.35 -4.72
C SER A 232 -10.15 -8.89 -5.99
N ARG A 233 -10.65 -10.14 -5.93
CA ARG A 233 -11.35 -10.77 -7.08
C ARG A 233 -12.66 -10.09 -7.44
N GLU A 234 -13.38 -9.59 -6.45
CA GLU A 234 -14.74 -9.06 -6.62
C GLU A 234 -14.70 -7.60 -7.08
N LYS A 235 -14.18 -6.71 -6.22
CA LYS A 235 -14.11 -5.28 -6.48
C LYS A 235 -12.74 -4.77 -6.09
N LYS A 236 -12.02 -4.26 -7.08
CA LYS A 236 -10.77 -3.56 -6.84
C LYS A 236 -11.06 -2.13 -6.39
N ARG A 237 -10.22 -1.59 -5.51
CA ARG A 237 -10.41 -0.26 -4.89
C ARG A 237 -9.08 0.46 -4.79
N VAL A 238 -9.13 1.79 -4.75
CA VAL A 238 -8.01 2.63 -4.35
C VAL A 238 -8.48 3.57 -3.25
N TYR A 239 -7.61 3.80 -2.28
CA TYR A 239 -7.73 4.90 -1.33
C TYR A 239 -6.53 5.81 -1.48
N ILE A 240 -6.79 7.10 -1.51
CA ILE A 240 -5.79 8.15 -1.62
C ILE A 240 -5.90 8.98 -0.34
N PHE A 241 -4.83 8.96 0.46
CA PHE A 241 -4.74 9.76 1.68
C PHE A 241 -3.78 10.92 1.42
N PRO A 242 -4.30 12.13 1.18
CA PRO A 242 -3.48 13.32 0.91
C PRO A 242 -2.84 13.85 2.20
N ARG A 243 -2.07 14.94 2.09
CA ARG A 243 -1.50 15.68 3.23
C ARG A 243 -0.55 14.85 4.08
N LEU A 244 0.27 14.04 3.42
CA LEU A 244 1.19 13.15 4.12
C LEU A 244 2.24 13.95 4.94
N GLY A 245 2.67 15.12 4.44
CA GLY A 245 3.58 16.00 5.17
C GLY A 245 3.04 16.41 6.55
N SER A 246 1.82 16.94 6.58
CA SER A 246 1.11 17.29 7.82
C SER A 246 0.88 16.08 8.73
N LEU A 247 0.53 14.92 8.18
CA LEU A 247 0.33 13.70 8.97
C LEU A 247 1.63 13.26 9.65
N ILE A 248 2.74 13.20 8.90
CA ILE A 248 4.05 12.78 9.41
C ILE A 248 4.54 13.75 10.49
N THR A 249 4.51 15.05 10.22
CA THR A 249 4.99 16.07 11.17
C THR A 249 4.17 16.13 12.44
N ARG A 250 2.85 15.87 12.40
CA ARG A 250 1.99 15.84 13.60
C ARG A 250 2.19 14.56 14.42
N TRP A 251 2.09 13.40 13.77
CA TRP A 251 1.91 12.12 14.47
C TRP A 251 3.20 11.33 14.69
N TYR A 252 4.25 11.61 13.92
CA TYR A 252 5.56 10.98 14.07
C TYR A 252 6.61 11.94 14.65
N ASP A 253 6.16 13.06 15.20
CA ASP A 253 6.99 14.11 15.81
C ASP A 253 7.99 13.57 16.85
N ASP A 254 7.56 12.60 17.66
CA ASP A 254 8.42 11.93 18.65
C ASP A 254 9.59 11.20 18.00
N LEU A 255 9.35 10.56 16.85
CA LEU A 255 10.38 9.86 16.08
C LEU A 255 11.35 10.86 15.43
N LEU A 256 10.84 11.98 14.93
CA LEU A 256 11.65 13.03 14.29
C LEU A 256 12.51 13.79 15.33
N SER A 257 12.05 13.86 16.58
CA SER A 257 12.67 14.65 17.64
C SER A 257 13.60 13.83 18.55
N ALA A 258 13.49 12.50 18.58
CA ALA A 258 14.27 11.65 19.48
C ALA A 258 15.69 11.36 18.98
N ASP A 259 16.63 11.21 19.92
CA ASP A 259 17.93 10.56 19.70
C ASP A 259 17.72 9.05 19.53
N MET A 260 17.34 8.66 18.31
CA MET A 260 17.54 7.41 17.55
C MET A 260 17.42 6.02 18.24
N SER A 261 17.05 5.98 19.52
CA SER A 261 17.01 4.78 20.35
C SER A 261 15.59 4.22 20.53
N THR A 262 14.55 5.04 20.27
CA THR A 262 13.16 4.58 20.27
C THR A 262 12.78 4.00 18.91
N LEU A 263 12.83 2.67 18.81
CA LEU A 263 12.56 1.93 17.56
C LEU A 263 11.09 1.99 17.07
N VAL A 264 10.15 2.50 17.87
CA VAL A 264 8.71 2.45 17.61
C VAL A 264 8.07 3.83 17.83
N PRO A 265 7.41 4.41 16.81
CA PRO A 265 6.68 5.66 16.97
C PRO A 265 5.57 5.52 18.02
N LYS A 266 5.40 6.52 18.89
CA LYS A 266 4.36 6.55 19.94
C LYS A 266 2.97 6.36 19.36
N ILE A 267 2.69 6.95 18.19
CA ILE A 267 1.41 6.76 17.49
C ILE A 267 1.17 5.28 17.13
N SER A 268 2.17 4.60 16.57
CA SER A 268 2.07 3.18 16.23
C SER A 268 1.90 2.34 17.50
N SER A 269 2.64 2.66 18.57
CA SER A 269 2.49 2.01 19.86
C SER A 269 1.09 2.20 20.46
N PHE A 270 0.47 3.37 20.31
CA PHE A 270 -0.89 3.64 20.78
C PHE A 270 -1.90 2.82 19.97
N ILE A 271 -1.86 2.92 18.64
CA ILE A 271 -2.79 2.21 17.75
C ILE A 271 -2.71 0.69 17.96
N PHE A 272 -1.51 0.13 18.03
CA PHE A 272 -1.36 -1.32 18.21
C PHE A 272 -1.62 -1.80 19.64
N SER A 273 -1.75 -0.90 20.63
CA SER A 273 -2.16 -1.29 21.98
C SER A 273 -3.63 -1.76 22.05
N PHE A 274 -4.46 -1.36 21.09
CA PHE A 274 -5.83 -1.86 20.95
C PHE A 274 -5.90 -3.31 20.50
N TYR A 275 -4.82 -3.86 19.95
CA TYR A 275 -4.83 -5.21 19.40
C TYR A 275 -5.01 -6.27 20.50
N ILE A 276 -5.90 -7.23 20.25
CA ILE A 276 -6.19 -8.37 21.15
C ILE A 276 -5.84 -9.66 20.41
N ARG A 277 -5.05 -10.54 21.03
CA ARG A 277 -4.49 -11.74 20.37
C ARG A 277 -5.49 -12.90 20.32
N GLU A 278 -6.41 -12.97 21.26
CA GLU A 278 -7.39 -14.03 21.39
C GLU A 278 -8.23 -14.14 20.12
N LYS A 279 -8.32 -15.36 19.58
CA LYS A 279 -8.96 -15.65 18.28
C LYS A 279 -10.38 -15.09 18.19
N GLU A 280 -11.11 -15.08 19.30
CA GLU A 280 -12.48 -14.55 19.42
C GLU A 280 -12.57 -13.05 19.19
N TYR A 281 -11.56 -12.28 19.59
CA TYR A 281 -11.54 -10.81 19.48
C TYR A 281 -10.71 -10.32 18.30
N ALA A 282 -9.68 -11.07 17.91
CA ALA A 282 -8.62 -10.57 17.03
C ALA A 282 -9.15 -10.11 15.66
N LYS A 283 -10.08 -10.87 15.05
CA LYS A 283 -10.70 -10.48 13.78
C LYS A 283 -11.58 -9.24 13.92
N PHE A 284 -12.38 -9.17 14.98
CA PHE A 284 -13.28 -8.05 15.23
C PHE A 284 -12.51 -6.75 15.51
N VAL A 285 -11.50 -6.83 16.39
CA VAL A 285 -10.62 -5.71 16.72
C VAL A 285 -9.83 -5.26 15.50
N ALA A 286 -9.28 -6.18 14.71
CA ALA A 286 -8.56 -5.82 13.49
C ALA A 286 -9.45 -5.06 12.50
N SER A 287 -10.70 -5.52 12.29
CA SER A 287 -11.66 -4.82 11.42
C SER A 287 -12.04 -3.44 11.96
N LEU A 288 -12.25 -3.32 13.28
CA LEU A 288 -12.57 -2.04 13.91
C LEU A 288 -11.39 -1.07 13.85
N LEU A 289 -10.16 -1.57 14.06
CA LEU A 289 -8.92 -0.82 13.94
C LEU A 289 -8.69 -0.36 12.50
N ASN A 290 -8.95 -1.22 11.50
CA ASN A 290 -8.85 -0.85 10.10
C ASN A 290 -9.80 0.31 9.76
N LYS A 291 -11.05 0.26 10.24
CA LYS A 291 -12.00 1.39 10.10
C LYS A 291 -11.51 2.66 10.78
N PHE A 292 -10.96 2.57 11.99
CA PHE A 292 -10.35 3.71 12.66
C PHE A 292 -9.22 4.31 11.81
N LEU A 293 -8.35 3.46 11.28
CA LEU A 293 -7.20 3.86 10.48
C LEU A 293 -7.58 4.53 9.16
N TYR A 294 -8.68 4.12 8.53
CA TYR A 294 -9.22 4.84 7.38
C TYR A 294 -9.44 6.33 7.69
N TYR A 295 -10.13 6.64 8.79
CA TYR A 295 -10.38 8.02 9.20
C TYR A 295 -9.09 8.71 9.64
N PHE A 296 -8.29 8.04 10.47
CA PHE A 296 -7.03 8.57 10.98
C PHE A 296 -6.08 8.99 9.86
N LEU A 297 -5.88 8.13 8.86
CA LEU A 297 -5.04 8.40 7.69
C LEU A 297 -5.63 9.51 6.80
N SER A 298 -6.94 9.72 6.85
CA SER A 298 -7.61 10.86 6.18
C SER A 298 -7.47 12.19 6.96
N GLY A 299 -6.76 12.18 8.08
CA GLY A 299 -6.56 13.37 8.94
C GLY A 299 -7.69 13.63 9.93
N TYR A 300 -8.60 12.67 10.13
CA TYR A 300 -9.76 12.79 11.02
C TYR A 300 -9.77 11.70 12.11
N ILE A 301 -10.05 12.08 13.35
CA ILE A 301 -10.19 11.11 14.44
C ILE A 301 -11.67 10.81 14.65
N ASN A 302 -12.08 9.60 14.28
CA ASN A 302 -13.44 9.14 14.55
C ASN A 302 -13.57 8.73 16.03
N GLY A 303 -14.12 9.63 16.84
CA GLY A 303 -14.30 9.44 18.29
C GLY A 303 -15.17 8.24 18.65
N GLU A 304 -16.24 7.96 17.91
CA GLU A 304 -17.12 6.81 18.15
C GLU A 304 -16.37 5.48 18.01
N ILE A 305 -15.59 5.33 16.94
CA ILE A 305 -14.78 4.12 16.70
C ILE A 305 -13.68 4.01 17.76
N LEU A 306 -13.05 5.14 18.13
CA LEU A 306 -12.03 5.16 19.18
C LEU A 306 -12.60 4.73 20.53
N CYS A 307 -13.76 5.28 20.95
CA CYS A 307 -14.45 4.87 22.16
C CYS A 307 -14.75 3.36 22.14
N LYS A 308 -15.25 2.84 21.03
CA LYS A 308 -15.52 1.41 20.88
C LYS A 308 -14.26 0.55 20.98
N LEU A 309 -13.13 0.99 20.41
CA LEU A 309 -11.84 0.30 20.59
C LEU A 309 -11.39 0.29 22.05
N ILE A 310 -11.56 1.41 22.76
CA ILE A 310 -11.24 1.55 24.18
C ILE A 310 -12.13 0.62 25.02
N GLU A 311 -13.45 0.65 24.81
CA GLU A 311 -14.42 -0.19 25.52
C GLU A 311 -14.14 -1.68 25.35
N VAL A 312 -13.87 -2.12 24.12
CA VAL A 312 -13.55 -3.52 23.82
C VAL A 312 -12.27 -3.94 24.53
N LYS A 313 -11.24 -3.09 24.50
CA LYS A 313 -9.97 -3.34 25.17
C LYS A 313 -10.13 -3.43 26.69
N ILE A 314 -10.82 -2.47 27.31
CA ILE A 314 -11.10 -2.47 28.76
C ILE A 314 -11.92 -3.70 29.15
N SER A 315 -12.99 -4.00 28.42
CA SER A 315 -13.86 -5.14 28.70
C SER A 315 -13.10 -6.47 28.65
N TYR A 316 -12.19 -6.62 27.68
CA TYR A 316 -11.34 -7.80 27.57
C TYR A 316 -10.35 -7.90 28.73
N GLU A 317 -9.69 -6.81 29.12
CA GLU A 317 -8.71 -6.83 30.22
C GLU A 317 -9.36 -7.09 31.58
N LEU A 318 -10.52 -6.50 31.84
CA LEU A 318 -11.30 -6.76 33.06
C LEU A 318 -11.70 -8.24 33.16
N LYS A 319 -12.08 -8.88 32.04
CA LYS A 319 -12.39 -10.32 32.00
C LYS A 319 -11.17 -11.21 32.25
N LYS A 320 -9.96 -10.77 31.88
CA LYS A 320 -8.72 -11.55 31.99
C LYS A 320 -8.02 -11.42 33.35
N GLY A 321 -8.38 -10.43 34.16
CA GLY A 321 -7.78 -10.18 35.48
C GLY A 321 -6.33 -9.70 35.45
N LYS A 322 -5.73 -9.51 34.25
CA LYS A 322 -4.41 -8.90 34.05
C LYS A 322 -4.56 -7.67 33.16
N THR A 323 -4.32 -6.50 33.74
CA THR A 323 -4.39 -5.21 33.04
C THR A 323 -3.05 -4.89 32.42
N TYR A 324 -2.97 -4.94 31.08
CA TYR A 324 -1.80 -4.47 30.34
C TYR A 324 -1.97 -3.01 29.90
N GLY A 325 -3.21 -2.48 29.95
CA GLY A 325 -3.55 -1.08 29.77
C GLY A 325 -3.14 -0.49 28.42
N PHE A 326 -3.29 0.82 28.32
CA PHE A 326 -2.64 1.63 27.28
C PHE A 326 -1.28 2.06 27.79
N ARG A 327 -0.24 2.02 26.94
CA ARG A 327 1.07 2.57 27.32
C ARG A 327 0.93 4.07 27.56
N ARG A 328 1.06 4.49 28.83
CA ARG A 328 0.82 5.87 29.29
C ARG A 328 1.42 6.94 28.39
N GLY A 329 2.72 6.83 28.08
CA GLY A 329 3.40 7.81 27.23
C GLY A 329 2.90 7.86 25.77
N SER A 330 2.37 6.76 25.25
CA SER A 330 1.79 6.69 23.89
C SER A 330 0.36 7.25 23.88
N SER A 331 -0.42 7.00 24.93
CA SER A 331 -1.77 7.56 25.07
C SER A 331 -1.74 9.07 25.33
N GLU A 332 -0.89 9.56 26.24
CA GLU A 332 -0.72 11.00 26.51
C GLU A 332 -0.27 11.74 25.24
N PHE A 333 0.65 11.14 24.47
CA PHE A 333 1.07 11.66 23.17
C PHE A 333 -0.08 11.78 22.17
N PHE A 334 -0.95 10.77 22.11
CA PHE A 334 -2.09 10.77 21.20
C PHE A 334 -3.12 11.83 21.59
N PHE A 335 -3.56 11.85 22.85
CA PHE A 335 -4.62 12.75 23.32
C PHE A 335 -4.19 14.22 23.40
N SER A 336 -2.90 14.50 23.62
CA SER A 336 -2.37 15.88 23.54
C SER A 336 -2.35 16.47 22.12
N ARG A 337 -2.61 15.64 21.10
CA ARG A 337 -2.62 16.01 19.69
C ARG A 337 -4.00 15.91 19.06
N LEU A 338 -5.07 15.65 19.83
CA LEU A 338 -6.45 15.83 19.34
C LEU A 338 -6.75 17.33 19.27
#